data_AF-A0AAE3YK71-F1
#
_entry.id   AF-A0AAE3YK71-F1
#
_cell.length_a   1.000
_cell.length_b   1.000
_cell.length_c   1.000
_cell.angle_alpha   90.00
_cell.angle_beta   90.00
_cell.angle_gamma   90.00
#
_symmetry.space_group_name_H-M   'P 1'
#
loop_
_entity.id
_entity.type
_entity.pdbx_description
1 polymer ?
#
loop_
_entity_poly.entity_id
_entity_poly.type
_entity_poly.pdbx_seq_one_letter_code
_entity_poly.pdbx_strand_id
1 'polypeptide(L)'
;MSDNVEALRQAVGWSSVPRVIDWRGPVEELGIALPGEYKALVEAFPPGEFQTFVKILHPAAFVDPSEFRTEITGYAAIVADWAEDQPESYRVYPAAGGLIPWAIVGFDYVFCWRADGADPDAWPTIICSGGGEPWPVVELPTAAFLNAVVTDPPVIEELDYIAAEVQPPEFTPLRGFEPVPDRPVRKPDPQYWIERLQPYTPRILSEIPARELAPLVEAVPVAGFDEYAFLERAGRTLPGGYCDIVATLGVVTVGPARLCAPDGSDNDFFTVGKALSKRVAAERKQGGGPLGTVHPERGGLIPWGRLDGGGYLAWARITDDPYEWPVVALDATLRHHVAYPMSTSRFLLELATNPDGVVLPPA
;
A
#
# COMPACT_ATOMS: atom_id res chain seq x y z
N MET A 1 -5.64 24.16 -10.04
CA MET A 1 -6.67 23.15 -10.39
C MET A 1 -7.79 23.89 -11.10
N SER A 2 -8.25 23.41 -12.25
CA SER A 2 -9.33 24.06 -13.02
C SER A 2 -10.70 23.78 -12.38
N ASP A 3 -11.68 24.64 -12.67
CA ASP A 3 -13.04 24.51 -12.12
C ASP A 3 -13.71 23.19 -12.53
N ASN A 4 -13.46 22.70 -13.76
CA ASN A 4 -14.01 21.43 -14.24
C ASN A 4 -13.43 20.20 -13.51
N VAL A 5 -12.13 20.23 -13.18
CA VAL A 5 -11.50 19.14 -12.42
C VAL A 5 -12.03 19.13 -10.99
N GLU A 6 -12.23 20.30 -10.38
CA GLU A 6 -12.84 20.39 -9.06
C GLU A 6 -14.31 19.94 -9.06
N ALA A 7 -15.08 20.31 -10.08
CA ALA A 7 -16.45 19.83 -10.27
C ALA A 7 -16.50 18.29 -10.37
N LEU A 8 -15.57 17.70 -11.14
CA LEU A 8 -15.47 16.23 -11.26
C LEU A 8 -15.14 15.59 -9.92
N ARG A 9 -14.16 16.13 -9.19
CA ARG A 9 -13.80 15.65 -7.85
C ARG A 9 -14.98 15.67 -6.89
N GLN A 10 -15.78 16.73 -6.92
CA GLN A 10 -16.98 16.83 -6.11
C GLN A 10 -18.04 15.82 -6.53
N ALA A 11 -18.28 15.68 -7.85
CA ALA A 11 -19.24 14.72 -8.38
C ALA A 11 -18.94 13.30 -7.94
N VAL A 12 -17.67 12.88 -8.00
CA VAL A 12 -17.25 11.52 -7.63
C VAL A 12 -16.83 11.35 -6.16
N GLY A 13 -17.08 12.35 -5.32
CA GLY A 13 -16.73 12.31 -3.89
C GLY A 13 -15.23 12.19 -3.60
N TRP A 14 -14.37 12.59 -4.53
CA TRP A 14 -12.92 12.41 -4.45
C TRP A 14 -12.22 13.54 -3.70
N SER A 15 -11.58 13.21 -2.58
CA SER A 15 -11.00 14.20 -1.66
C SER A 15 -9.48 14.11 -1.50
N SER A 16 -8.79 13.23 -2.22
CA SER A 16 -7.33 13.05 -2.06
C SER A 16 -6.52 14.24 -2.60
N VAL A 17 -5.40 14.57 -1.96
CA VAL A 17 -4.55 15.71 -2.38
C VAL A 17 -4.00 15.47 -3.79
N PRO A 18 -4.12 16.43 -4.73
CA PRO A 18 -3.51 16.33 -6.06
C PRO A 18 -2.00 16.09 -5.98
N ARG A 19 -1.49 15.25 -6.88
CA ARG A 19 -0.07 14.92 -6.97
C ARG A 19 0.61 15.82 -7.99
N VAL A 20 1.88 16.14 -7.77
CA VAL A 20 2.72 16.80 -8.77
C VAL A 20 3.36 15.74 -9.65
N ILE A 21 3.20 15.86 -10.96
CA ILE A 21 3.81 14.95 -11.95
C ILE A 21 4.95 15.68 -12.66
N ASP A 22 6.09 15.01 -12.82
CA ASP A 22 7.14 15.50 -13.71
C ASP A 22 6.75 15.24 -15.17
N TRP A 23 6.18 16.26 -15.80
CA TRP A 23 5.71 16.20 -17.18
C TRP A 23 6.85 16.19 -18.22
N ARG A 24 8.11 16.41 -17.84
CA ARG A 24 9.22 16.51 -18.80
C ARG A 24 9.38 15.22 -19.60
N GLY A 25 9.43 14.07 -18.93
CA GLY A 25 9.57 12.76 -19.57
C GLY A 25 8.42 12.44 -20.52
N PRO A 26 7.15 12.43 -20.05
CA PRO A 26 6.00 12.15 -20.91
C PRO A 26 5.89 13.06 -22.14
N VAL A 27 6.15 14.36 -21.98
CA VAL A 27 6.08 15.32 -23.11
C VAL A 27 7.24 15.12 -24.09
N GLU A 28 8.46 14.86 -23.60
CA GLU A 28 9.62 14.57 -24.44
C GLU A 28 9.43 13.27 -25.24
N GLU A 29 8.90 12.21 -24.63
CA GLU A 29 8.65 10.92 -25.29
C GLU A 29 7.53 11.00 -26.34
N LEU A 30 6.44 11.70 -26.03
CA LEU A 30 5.33 11.84 -26.97
C LEU A 30 5.63 12.84 -28.11
N GLY A 31 6.54 13.78 -27.90
CA GLY A 31 6.88 14.81 -28.90
C GLY A 31 5.71 15.75 -29.24
N ILE A 32 4.67 15.78 -28.40
CA ILE A 32 3.47 16.62 -28.54
C ILE A 32 3.22 17.39 -27.25
N ALA A 33 2.64 18.57 -27.37
CA ALA A 33 2.08 19.26 -26.22
C ALA A 33 0.80 18.54 -25.77
N LEU A 34 0.51 18.59 -24.47
CA LEU A 34 -0.68 18.00 -23.88
C LEU A 34 -1.56 19.11 -23.30
N PRO A 35 -2.90 19.01 -23.40
CA PRO A 35 -3.82 19.97 -22.81
C PRO A 35 -3.52 20.18 -21.32
N GLY A 36 -3.53 21.44 -20.86
CA GLY A 36 -3.36 21.80 -19.46
C GLY A 36 -4.43 21.20 -18.57
N GLU A 37 -5.66 21.07 -19.08
CA GLU A 37 -6.74 20.45 -18.31
C GLU A 37 -6.57 18.93 -18.14
N TYR A 38 -6.01 18.24 -19.13
CA TYR A 38 -5.60 16.84 -18.98
C TYR A 38 -4.52 16.70 -17.90
N LYS A 39 -3.52 17.58 -17.90
CA LYS A 39 -2.50 17.56 -16.84
C LYS A 39 -3.12 17.76 -15.46
N ALA A 40 -4.02 18.73 -15.33
CA ALA A 40 -4.74 18.98 -14.08
C ALA A 40 -5.61 17.79 -13.65
N LEU A 41 -6.27 17.09 -14.60
CA LEU A 41 -7.06 15.90 -14.36
C LEU A 41 -6.19 14.76 -13.82
N VAL A 42 -5.08 14.46 -14.49
CA VAL A 42 -4.11 13.40 -14.13
C VAL A 42 -3.40 13.71 -12.80
N GLU A 43 -3.18 14.98 -12.47
CA GLU A 43 -2.65 15.37 -11.16
C GLU A 43 -3.69 15.21 -10.05
N ALA A 44 -4.98 15.43 -10.33
CA ALA A 44 -6.06 15.34 -9.37
C ALA A 44 -6.51 13.90 -9.06
N PHE A 45 -6.42 13.00 -10.04
CA PHE A 45 -6.83 11.61 -9.93
C PHE A 45 -5.66 10.70 -10.26
N PRO A 46 -5.28 9.76 -9.37
CA PRO A 46 -4.25 8.78 -9.71
C PRO A 46 -4.75 7.83 -10.83
N PRO A 47 -3.92 6.92 -11.35
CA PRO A 47 -4.39 5.85 -12.23
C PRO A 47 -5.60 5.11 -11.64
N GLY A 48 -6.68 5.01 -12.41
CA GLY A 48 -7.97 4.52 -11.96
C GLY A 48 -9.02 4.54 -13.06
N GLU A 49 -10.24 4.19 -12.67
CA GLU A 49 -11.42 4.07 -13.53
C GLU A 49 -12.56 4.91 -12.97
N PHE A 50 -13.26 5.61 -13.86
CA PHE A 50 -14.52 6.30 -13.54
C PHE A 50 -15.69 5.43 -13.99
N GLN A 51 -16.72 5.32 -13.14
CA GLN A 51 -17.94 4.57 -13.44
C GLN A 51 -17.66 3.15 -13.95
N THR A 52 -16.64 2.47 -13.42
CA THR A 52 -16.22 1.11 -13.82
C THR A 52 -15.70 0.96 -15.26
N PHE A 53 -15.90 1.94 -16.14
CA PHE A 53 -15.64 1.82 -17.58
C PHE A 53 -14.51 2.71 -18.09
N VAL A 54 -14.45 3.97 -17.63
CA VAL A 54 -13.60 4.99 -18.26
C VAL A 54 -12.24 5.02 -17.59
N LYS A 55 -11.21 4.58 -18.30
CA LYS A 55 -9.82 4.61 -17.84
C LYS A 55 -9.04 5.69 -18.57
N ILE A 56 -8.44 6.60 -17.82
CA ILE A 56 -7.54 7.61 -18.37
C ILE A 56 -6.19 6.97 -18.68
N LEU A 57 -5.65 7.20 -19.88
CA LEU A 57 -4.28 6.82 -20.20
C LEU A 57 -3.35 7.71 -19.38
N HIS A 58 -2.75 7.16 -18.32
CA HIS A 58 -2.14 7.94 -17.25
C HIS A 58 -0.62 7.70 -17.19
N PRO A 59 0.25 8.73 -17.31
CA PRO A 59 1.70 8.53 -17.34
C PRO A 59 2.26 7.92 -16.06
N ALA A 60 1.74 8.30 -14.88
CA ALA A 60 2.18 7.71 -13.61
C ALA A 60 1.82 6.23 -13.41
N ALA A 61 1.10 5.60 -14.34
CA ALA A 61 0.92 4.15 -14.34
C ALA A 61 2.22 3.40 -14.71
N PHE A 62 3.21 4.13 -15.24
CA PHE A 62 4.46 3.60 -15.76
C PHE A 62 5.67 4.19 -15.02
N VAL A 63 6.72 3.39 -14.86
CA VAL A 63 7.98 3.86 -14.28
C VAL A 63 8.84 4.55 -15.34
N ASP A 64 8.88 3.96 -16.54
CA ASP A 64 9.60 4.51 -17.69
C ASP A 64 8.63 5.30 -18.59
N PRO A 65 8.89 6.60 -18.87
CA PRO A 65 8.06 7.41 -19.76
C PRO A 65 7.85 6.81 -21.17
N SER A 66 8.79 6.00 -21.68
CA SER A 66 8.65 5.34 -22.99
C SER A 66 7.55 4.27 -23.01
N GLU A 67 7.21 3.68 -21.86
CA GLU A 67 6.07 2.76 -21.74
C GLU A 67 4.75 3.51 -21.91
N PHE A 68 4.65 4.75 -21.42
CA PHE A 68 3.47 5.59 -21.64
C PHE A 68 3.28 5.92 -23.12
N ARG A 69 4.37 6.22 -23.84
CA ARG A 69 4.33 6.36 -25.31
C ARG A 69 3.86 5.07 -25.98
N THR A 70 4.37 3.93 -25.53
CA THR A 70 4.00 2.61 -26.07
C THR A 70 2.49 2.36 -25.91
N GLU A 71 1.94 2.65 -24.73
CA GLU A 71 0.50 2.55 -24.45
C GLU A 71 -0.33 3.43 -25.41
N ILE A 72 0.03 4.71 -25.55
CA ILE A 72 -0.66 5.64 -26.46
C ILE A 72 -0.58 5.13 -27.90
N THR A 73 0.60 4.68 -28.37
CA THR A 73 0.73 4.14 -29.73
C THR A 73 -0.06 2.84 -29.95
N GLY A 74 -0.24 2.03 -28.91
CA GLY A 74 -1.05 0.82 -28.97
C GLY A 74 -2.51 1.12 -29.26
N TYR A 75 -3.11 2.04 -28.49
CA TYR A 75 -4.48 2.49 -28.74
C TYR A 75 -4.61 3.29 -30.04
N ALA A 76 -3.58 4.05 -30.41
CA ALA A 76 -3.54 4.77 -31.67
C ALA A 76 -3.58 3.82 -32.88
N ALA A 77 -2.94 2.65 -32.79
CA ALA A 77 -3.02 1.64 -33.84
C ALA A 77 -4.44 1.05 -33.97
N ILE A 78 -5.16 0.85 -32.86
CA ILE A 78 -6.58 0.42 -32.88
C ILE A 78 -7.45 1.48 -33.54
N VAL A 79 -7.26 2.76 -33.16
CA VAL A 79 -8.01 3.88 -33.77
C VAL A 79 -7.70 4.02 -35.25
N ALA A 80 -6.46 3.77 -35.68
CA ALA A 80 -6.08 3.82 -37.10
C ALA A 80 -6.79 2.73 -37.92
N ASP A 81 -6.96 1.53 -37.37
CA ASP A 81 -7.73 0.44 -37.99
C ASP A 81 -9.20 0.84 -38.15
N TRP A 82 -9.83 1.34 -37.09
CA TRP A 82 -11.22 1.80 -37.16
C TRP A 82 -11.43 3.03 -38.07
N ALA A 83 -10.40 3.86 -38.25
CA ALA A 83 -10.45 5.03 -39.13
C ALA A 83 -10.58 4.66 -40.62
N GLU A 84 -10.21 3.42 -41.02
CA GLU A 84 -10.33 2.98 -42.41
C GLU A 84 -11.79 2.92 -42.88
N ASP A 85 -12.71 2.64 -41.95
CA ASP A 85 -14.16 2.56 -42.21
C ASP A 85 -14.85 3.93 -42.11
N GLN A 86 -14.13 4.99 -41.75
CA GLN A 86 -14.70 6.32 -41.58
C GLN A 86 -14.79 7.07 -42.92
N PRO A 87 -15.87 7.86 -43.15
CA PRO A 87 -15.98 8.68 -44.35
C PRO A 87 -14.97 9.84 -44.38
N GLU A 88 -14.53 10.30 -43.21
CA GLU A 88 -13.47 11.30 -43.06
C GLU A 88 -12.11 10.61 -42.89
N SER A 89 -11.09 11.12 -43.59
CA SER A 89 -9.73 10.59 -43.49
C SER A 89 -9.02 11.11 -42.24
N TYR A 90 -9.15 10.38 -41.14
CA TYR A 90 -8.43 10.69 -39.91
C TYR A 90 -6.97 10.25 -39.97
N ARG A 91 -6.06 11.17 -39.66
CA ARG A 91 -4.68 10.80 -39.29
C ARG A 91 -4.66 10.42 -37.83
N VAL A 92 -3.78 9.51 -37.44
CA VAL A 92 -3.66 9.04 -36.06
C VAL A 92 -2.21 9.12 -35.61
N TYR A 93 -1.98 9.50 -34.35
CA TYR A 93 -0.64 9.58 -33.76
C TYR A 93 0.13 8.26 -33.98
N PRO A 94 1.42 8.28 -34.38
CA PRO A 94 2.36 9.40 -34.34
C PRO A 94 2.39 10.29 -35.59
N ALA A 95 1.44 10.15 -36.53
CA ALA A 95 1.36 11.09 -37.64
C ALA A 95 1.12 12.52 -37.13
N ALA A 96 1.85 13.50 -37.67
CA ALA A 96 1.71 14.90 -37.25
C ALA A 96 0.27 15.41 -37.45
N GLY A 97 -0.28 15.99 -36.39
CA GLY A 97 -1.68 16.43 -36.32
C GLY A 97 -2.70 15.29 -36.26
N GLY A 98 -2.26 14.07 -35.95
CA GLY A 98 -3.13 12.92 -35.82
C GLY A 98 -3.92 12.91 -34.51
N LEU A 99 -4.98 12.10 -34.48
CA LEU A 99 -5.74 11.80 -33.29
C LEU A 99 -4.84 11.17 -32.21
N ILE A 100 -4.92 11.69 -30.99
CA ILE A 100 -4.10 11.23 -29.85
C ILE A 100 -5.03 10.61 -28.79
N PRO A 101 -4.95 9.30 -28.55
CA PRO A 101 -5.67 8.64 -27.47
C PRO A 101 -5.34 9.25 -26.10
N TRP A 102 -6.36 9.46 -25.28
CA TRP A 102 -6.17 9.95 -23.90
C TRP A 102 -7.00 9.22 -22.86
N ALA A 103 -8.04 8.50 -23.26
CA ALA A 103 -8.82 7.61 -22.41
C ALA A 103 -9.47 6.49 -23.22
N ILE A 104 -9.87 5.44 -22.52
CA ILE A 104 -10.54 4.27 -23.08
C ILE A 104 -11.80 3.94 -22.28
N VAL A 105 -12.78 3.37 -22.96
CA VAL A 105 -14.00 2.83 -22.36
C VAL A 105 -14.08 1.36 -22.69
N GLY A 106 -13.62 0.51 -21.77
CA GLY A 106 -13.54 -0.93 -22.00
C GLY A 106 -12.86 -1.28 -23.33
N PHE A 107 -13.61 -1.98 -24.20
CA PHE A 107 -13.18 -2.30 -25.57
C PHE A 107 -14.01 -1.57 -26.64
N ASP A 108 -14.93 -0.69 -26.22
CA ASP A 108 -15.96 -0.13 -27.10
C ASP A 108 -15.51 1.19 -27.71
N TYR A 109 -14.86 2.05 -26.91
CA TYR A 109 -14.46 3.38 -27.32
C TYR A 109 -13.03 3.73 -26.93
N VAL A 110 -12.40 4.54 -27.79
CA VAL A 110 -11.18 5.28 -27.46
C VAL A 110 -11.47 6.77 -27.62
N PHE A 111 -11.22 7.54 -26.57
CA PHE A 111 -11.33 9.00 -26.63
C PHE A 111 -10.01 9.58 -27.12
N CYS A 112 -10.10 10.37 -28.20
CA CYS A 112 -8.94 10.95 -28.85
C CYS A 112 -9.05 12.48 -28.89
N TRP A 113 -7.94 13.19 -28.67
CA TRP A 113 -7.88 14.62 -29.03
C TRP A 113 -7.65 14.77 -30.52
N ARG A 114 -8.37 15.69 -31.16
CA ARG A 114 -8.04 16.15 -32.51
C ARG A 114 -6.99 17.28 -32.44
N ALA A 115 -5.73 16.92 -32.60
CA ALA A 115 -4.60 17.84 -32.45
C ALA A 115 -4.20 18.58 -33.74
N ASP A 116 -5.19 19.11 -34.46
CA ASP A 116 -5.00 19.91 -35.68
C ASP A 116 -4.82 21.41 -35.40
N GLY A 117 -5.28 21.89 -34.24
CA GLY A 117 -5.10 23.26 -33.76
C GLY A 117 -3.75 23.52 -33.09
N ALA A 118 -3.30 24.78 -33.11
CA ALA A 118 -2.04 25.18 -32.47
C ALA A 118 -2.09 25.24 -30.94
N ASP A 119 -3.29 25.36 -30.36
CA ASP A 119 -3.52 25.44 -28.92
C ASP A 119 -4.06 24.09 -28.39
N PRO A 120 -3.27 23.34 -27.59
CA PRO A 120 -3.70 22.08 -27.00
C PRO A 120 -4.94 22.20 -26.10
N ASP A 121 -5.15 23.36 -25.47
CA ASP A 121 -6.30 23.56 -24.59
C ASP A 121 -7.62 23.71 -25.35
N ALA A 122 -7.56 23.89 -26.68
CA ALA A 122 -8.71 24.01 -27.57
C ALA A 122 -8.97 22.74 -28.39
N TRP A 123 -8.22 21.65 -28.18
CA TRP A 123 -8.43 20.41 -28.94
C TRP A 123 -9.73 19.72 -28.52
N PRO A 124 -10.65 19.42 -29.46
CA PRO A 124 -11.86 18.67 -29.15
C PRO A 124 -11.57 17.19 -28.91
N THR A 125 -12.51 16.53 -28.22
CA THR A 125 -12.51 15.08 -28.06
C THR A 125 -13.35 14.44 -29.16
N ILE A 126 -12.78 13.43 -29.82
CA ILE A 126 -13.49 12.51 -30.71
C ILE A 126 -13.74 11.21 -29.95
N ILE A 127 -14.97 10.70 -30.05
CA ILE A 127 -15.36 9.39 -29.52
C ILE A 127 -15.17 8.37 -30.64
N CYS A 128 -14.02 7.69 -30.67
CA CYS A 128 -13.71 6.71 -31.70
C CYS A 128 -14.28 5.34 -31.31
N SER A 129 -14.97 4.68 -32.24
CA SER A 129 -15.50 3.31 -32.09
C SER A 129 -15.29 2.48 -33.37
N GLY A 130 -15.25 1.16 -33.20
CA GLY A 130 -15.34 0.20 -34.30
C GLY A 130 -16.79 -0.05 -34.67
N GLY A 131 -17.16 0.10 -35.95
CA GLY A 131 -18.55 -0.13 -36.40
C GLY A 131 -18.99 0.66 -37.63
N GLY A 132 -18.14 1.57 -38.13
CA GLY A 132 -18.40 2.36 -39.35
C GLY A 132 -19.41 3.50 -39.16
N GLU A 133 -19.97 3.68 -37.96
CA GLU A 133 -20.75 4.86 -37.63
C GLU A 133 -19.85 6.10 -37.54
N PRO A 134 -20.31 7.29 -37.97
CA PRO A 134 -19.52 8.51 -37.88
C PRO A 134 -19.14 8.83 -36.44
N TRP A 135 -17.87 9.10 -36.20
CA TRP A 135 -17.39 9.44 -34.85
C TRP A 135 -17.89 10.81 -34.38
N PRO A 136 -18.56 10.90 -33.21
CA PRO A 136 -18.95 12.18 -32.63
C PRO A 136 -17.74 13.04 -32.25
N VAL A 137 -17.86 14.35 -32.49
CA VAL A 137 -16.89 15.37 -32.08
C VAL A 137 -17.50 16.23 -30.98
N VAL A 138 -16.84 16.30 -29.84
CA VAL A 138 -17.30 17.05 -28.67
C VAL A 138 -16.30 18.15 -28.34
N GLU A 139 -16.75 19.39 -28.52
CA GLU A 139 -15.98 20.63 -28.31
C GLU A 139 -16.04 21.04 -26.83
N LEU A 140 -15.49 20.19 -25.96
CA LEU A 140 -15.37 20.43 -24.52
C LEU A 140 -13.92 20.27 -24.08
N PRO A 141 -13.47 21.09 -23.10
CA PRO A 141 -12.24 20.81 -22.36
C PRO A 141 -12.23 19.37 -21.81
N THR A 142 -11.07 18.72 -21.73
CA THR A 142 -10.91 17.30 -21.34
C THR A 142 -11.66 16.89 -20.07
N ALA A 143 -11.56 17.67 -18.98
CA ALA A 143 -12.25 17.38 -17.73
C ALA A 143 -13.75 17.73 -17.79
N ALA A 144 -14.13 18.74 -18.59
CA ALA A 144 -15.53 19.04 -18.83
C ALA A 144 -16.23 17.92 -19.63
N PHE A 145 -15.54 17.37 -20.64
CA PHE A 145 -15.98 16.18 -21.36
C PHE A 145 -16.16 15.00 -20.40
N LEU A 146 -15.17 14.73 -19.54
CA LEU A 146 -15.27 13.61 -18.60
C LEU A 146 -16.43 13.78 -17.61
N ASN A 147 -16.68 15.00 -17.11
CA ASN A 147 -17.88 15.29 -16.33
C ASN A 147 -19.15 14.92 -17.10
N ALA A 148 -19.28 15.39 -18.35
CA ALA A 148 -20.43 15.13 -19.21
C ALA A 148 -20.69 13.63 -19.47
N VAL A 149 -19.64 12.81 -19.43
CA VAL A 149 -19.72 11.34 -19.57
C VAL A 149 -20.18 10.65 -18.28
N VAL A 150 -19.70 11.09 -17.12
CA VAL A 150 -19.87 10.33 -15.86
C VAL A 150 -21.04 10.82 -14.99
N THR A 151 -21.52 12.05 -15.19
CA THR A 151 -22.59 12.62 -14.34
C THR A 151 -23.97 12.42 -14.94
N ASP A 152 -24.96 12.12 -14.09
CA ASP A 152 -26.39 12.08 -14.43
C ASP A 152 -27.06 13.45 -14.18
N PRO A 153 -27.90 13.99 -15.09
CA PRO A 153 -28.34 13.41 -16.37
C PRO A 153 -27.23 13.36 -17.43
N PRO A 154 -27.17 12.30 -18.27
CA PRO A 154 -26.17 12.16 -19.32
C PRO A 154 -26.31 13.29 -20.34
N VAL A 155 -25.19 13.90 -20.70
CA VAL A 155 -25.14 14.97 -21.71
C VAL A 155 -24.83 14.39 -23.10
N ILE A 156 -24.15 13.24 -23.15
CA ILE A 156 -23.76 12.53 -24.37
C ILE A 156 -24.57 11.24 -24.42
N GLU A 157 -25.56 11.19 -25.33
CA GLU A 157 -26.54 10.10 -25.40
C GLU A 157 -25.86 8.75 -25.68
N GLU A 158 -24.82 8.73 -26.51
CA GLU A 158 -24.07 7.52 -26.87
C GLU A 158 -23.36 6.86 -25.67
N LEU A 159 -23.19 7.59 -24.58
CA LEU A 159 -22.46 7.16 -23.37
C LEU A 159 -23.36 7.16 -22.12
N ASP A 160 -24.69 7.21 -22.30
CA ASP A 160 -25.65 7.30 -21.19
C ASP A 160 -25.53 6.17 -20.17
N TYR A 161 -25.19 4.97 -20.62
CA TYR A 161 -24.98 3.79 -19.79
C TYR A 161 -23.82 3.98 -18.80
N ILE A 162 -22.80 4.79 -19.14
CA ILE A 162 -21.68 5.09 -18.24
C ILE A 162 -22.15 5.96 -17.09
N ALA A 163 -22.94 7.01 -17.39
CA ALA A 163 -23.54 7.84 -16.35
C ALA A 163 -24.50 7.01 -15.48
N ALA A 164 -25.28 6.10 -16.07
CA ALA A 164 -26.27 5.29 -15.35
C ALA A 164 -25.68 4.14 -14.50
N GLU A 165 -24.39 3.79 -14.68
CA GLU A 165 -23.76 2.60 -14.07
C GLU A 165 -23.81 2.61 -12.53
N VAL A 166 -23.27 3.67 -11.90
CA VAL A 166 -23.26 3.84 -10.44
C VAL A 166 -23.67 5.27 -10.08
N GLN A 167 -24.48 5.41 -9.03
CA GLN A 167 -24.95 6.70 -8.52
C GLN A 167 -24.85 6.79 -6.97
N PRO A 168 -24.25 7.85 -6.39
CA PRO A 168 -23.54 8.95 -7.07
C PRO A 168 -22.35 8.42 -7.89
N PRO A 169 -21.87 9.15 -8.91
CA PRO A 169 -20.80 8.62 -9.77
C PRO A 169 -19.55 8.34 -8.94
N GLU A 170 -18.76 7.34 -9.32
CA GLU A 170 -17.61 6.90 -8.54
C GLU A 170 -16.32 6.91 -9.35
N PHE A 171 -15.21 7.08 -8.63
CA PHE A 171 -13.87 6.86 -9.14
C PHE A 171 -13.17 5.81 -8.29
N THR A 172 -12.68 4.75 -8.95
CA THR A 172 -11.97 3.64 -8.32
C THR A 172 -10.50 3.64 -8.77
N PRO A 173 -9.54 3.86 -7.87
CA PRO A 173 -8.11 3.76 -8.18
C PRO A 173 -7.73 2.34 -8.59
N LEU A 174 -6.74 2.24 -9.49
CA LEU A 174 -6.08 0.96 -9.75
C LEU A 174 -5.32 0.49 -8.51
N ARG A 175 -5.15 -0.82 -8.38
CA ARG A 175 -4.38 -1.41 -7.27
C ARG A 175 -2.98 -0.80 -7.20
N GLY A 176 -2.58 -0.34 -6.01
CA GLY A 176 -1.31 0.33 -5.77
C GLY A 176 -1.37 1.85 -5.92
N PHE A 177 -2.51 2.37 -6.38
CA PHE A 177 -2.79 3.80 -6.57
C PHE A 177 -3.89 4.32 -5.66
N GLU A 178 -4.41 3.49 -4.75
CA GLU A 178 -5.37 3.89 -3.74
C GLU A 178 -4.84 5.11 -2.97
N PRO A 179 -5.71 6.09 -2.64
CA PRO A 179 -5.30 7.26 -1.90
C PRO A 179 -4.84 6.73 -0.56
N VAL A 180 -3.59 7.01 -0.22
CA VAL A 180 -3.14 6.83 1.15
C VAL A 180 -4.11 7.67 1.98
N PRO A 181 -4.93 7.05 2.86
CA PRO A 181 -5.92 7.81 3.60
C PRO A 181 -5.22 9.00 4.23
N ASP A 182 -5.86 10.17 4.19
CA ASP A 182 -5.40 11.39 4.88
C ASP A 182 -5.49 11.15 6.40
N ARG A 183 -4.68 10.22 6.88
CA ARG A 183 -4.42 9.92 8.26
C ARG A 183 -3.12 10.63 8.52
N PRO A 184 -3.06 11.53 9.53
CA PRO A 184 -1.79 12.09 9.94
C PRO A 184 -0.81 10.92 10.12
N VAL A 185 0.41 11.06 9.57
CA VAL A 185 1.49 10.10 9.81
C VAL A 185 1.42 9.76 11.28
N ARG A 186 1.09 8.49 11.59
CA ARG A 186 0.94 8.04 12.98
C ARG A 186 2.32 8.20 13.61
N LYS A 187 2.52 9.33 14.31
CA LYS A 187 3.74 9.53 15.08
C LYS A 187 3.76 8.46 16.16
N PRO A 188 4.88 7.76 16.34
CA PRO A 188 5.00 6.83 17.45
C PRO A 188 4.73 7.57 18.75
N ASP A 189 3.88 6.99 19.59
CA ASP A 189 3.65 7.44 20.94
C ASP A 189 4.50 6.60 21.91
N PRO A 190 5.52 7.18 22.56
CA PRO A 190 6.36 6.48 23.52
C PRO A 190 5.62 6.00 24.79
N GLN A 191 4.44 6.56 25.10
CA GLN A 191 3.63 6.17 26.27
C GLN A 191 2.60 5.08 25.95
N TYR A 192 2.31 4.83 24.67
CA TYR A 192 1.27 3.91 24.25
C TYR A 192 1.34 2.53 24.93
N TRP A 193 2.53 1.91 24.97
CA TRP A 193 2.66 0.57 25.57
C TRP A 193 2.50 0.61 27.09
N ILE A 194 2.99 1.66 27.74
CA ILE A 194 2.87 1.84 29.19
C ILE A 194 1.41 1.99 29.56
N GLU A 195 0.68 2.89 28.87
CA GLU A 195 -0.74 3.13 29.12
C GLU A 195 -1.60 1.91 28.76
N ARG A 196 -1.36 1.30 27.60
CA ARG A 196 -2.17 0.18 27.11
C ARG A 196 -1.99 -1.06 27.97
N LEU A 197 -0.81 -1.24 28.56
CA LEU A 197 -0.47 -2.41 29.35
C LEU A 197 -0.50 -2.16 30.86
N GLN A 198 -0.79 -0.93 31.31
CA GLN A 198 -0.96 -0.58 32.72
C GLN A 198 -1.85 -1.58 33.50
N PRO A 199 -2.98 -2.09 32.96
CA PRO A 199 -3.82 -3.05 33.69
C PRO A 199 -3.13 -4.38 34.04
N TYR A 200 -2.00 -4.69 33.37
CA TYR A 200 -1.27 -5.95 33.50
C TYR A 200 -0.07 -5.84 34.44
N THR A 201 0.32 -4.63 34.86
CA THR A 201 1.42 -4.40 35.81
C THR A 201 0.90 -4.37 37.25
N PRO A 202 1.51 -5.09 38.23
CA PRO A 202 2.75 -5.89 38.17
C PRO A 202 2.48 -7.40 38.13
N ARG A 203 1.49 -7.88 37.38
CA ARG A 203 1.04 -9.29 37.43
C ARG A 203 1.72 -10.19 36.39
N ILE A 204 3.02 -10.00 36.18
CA ILE A 204 3.75 -10.82 35.21
C ILE A 204 4.02 -12.18 35.83
N LEU A 205 3.51 -13.24 35.21
CA LEU A 205 3.84 -14.60 35.60
C LEU A 205 5.34 -14.83 35.38
N SER A 206 6.00 -15.26 36.45
CA SER A 206 7.45 -15.36 36.55
C SER A 206 8.06 -16.33 35.54
N GLU A 207 9.37 -16.20 35.35
CA GLU A 207 10.17 -17.12 34.54
C GLU A 207 10.10 -18.56 35.08
N ILE A 208 10.34 -19.51 34.17
CA ILE A 208 10.56 -20.92 34.47
C ILE A 208 11.92 -21.31 33.87
N PRO A 209 12.64 -22.28 34.43
CA PRO A 209 13.89 -22.76 33.87
C PRO A 209 13.71 -23.28 32.44
N ALA A 210 14.63 -22.95 31.52
CA ALA A 210 14.56 -23.38 30.13
C ALA A 210 14.46 -24.92 29.97
N ARG A 211 15.12 -25.68 30.86
CA ARG A 211 15.06 -27.16 30.88
C ARG A 211 13.63 -27.73 31.02
N GLU A 212 12.70 -26.97 31.61
CA GLU A 212 11.31 -27.40 31.75
C GLU A 212 10.53 -27.28 30.43
N LEU A 213 11.00 -26.44 29.50
CA LEU A 213 10.46 -26.34 28.14
C LEU A 213 10.99 -27.46 27.24
N ALA A 214 12.18 -28.00 27.50
CA ALA A 214 12.86 -28.97 26.63
C ALA A 214 11.97 -30.14 26.12
N PRO A 215 11.13 -30.79 26.93
CA PRO A 215 10.29 -31.90 26.44
C PRO A 215 9.05 -31.46 25.65
N LEU A 216 8.74 -30.16 25.62
CA LEU A 216 7.49 -29.62 25.09
C LEU A 216 7.66 -28.86 23.77
N VAL A 217 8.91 -28.72 23.31
CA VAL A 217 9.24 -27.81 22.22
C VAL A 217 10.18 -28.48 21.22
N GLU A 218 10.16 -28.00 19.97
CA GLU A 218 11.17 -28.35 18.99
C GLU A 218 12.35 -27.39 19.15
N ALA A 219 13.53 -27.92 19.48
CA ALA A 219 14.72 -27.12 19.76
C ALA A 219 15.87 -27.43 18.79
N VAL A 220 16.54 -26.38 18.31
CA VAL A 220 17.74 -26.45 17.48
C VAL A 220 18.85 -25.65 18.17
N PRO A 221 19.90 -26.31 18.70
CA PRO A 221 20.98 -25.61 19.41
C PRO A 221 21.67 -24.56 18.54
N VAL A 222 21.96 -23.39 19.13
CA VAL A 222 22.78 -22.36 18.50
C VAL A 222 24.23 -22.59 18.90
N ALA A 223 25.01 -23.19 17.99
CA ALA A 223 26.39 -23.52 18.25
C ALA A 223 27.23 -22.26 18.53
N GLY A 224 27.96 -22.26 19.65
CA GLY A 224 28.87 -21.17 20.00
C GLY A 224 28.16 -19.88 20.45
N PHE A 225 26.92 -19.97 20.95
CA PHE A 225 26.25 -18.81 21.54
C PHE A 225 27.05 -18.26 22.74
N ASP A 226 27.46 -17.00 22.62
CA ASP A 226 28.10 -16.22 23.67
C ASP A 226 27.11 -15.16 24.15
N GLU A 227 26.54 -15.38 25.34
CA GLU A 227 25.55 -14.48 25.93
C GLU A 227 26.12 -13.08 26.17
N TYR A 228 27.39 -12.98 26.58
CA TYR A 228 28.01 -11.69 26.86
C TYR A 228 28.16 -10.87 25.58
N ALA A 229 28.73 -11.48 24.53
CA ALA A 229 28.89 -10.82 23.24
C ALA A 229 27.53 -10.45 22.62
N PHE A 230 26.51 -11.29 22.82
CA PHE A 230 25.15 -11.00 22.38
C PHE A 230 24.55 -9.79 23.09
N LEU A 231 24.63 -9.74 24.42
CA LEU A 231 24.11 -8.62 25.23
C LEU A 231 24.88 -7.32 24.96
N GLU A 232 26.19 -7.40 24.76
CA GLU A 232 27.02 -6.26 24.33
C GLU A 232 26.52 -5.70 22.98
N ARG A 233 26.27 -6.57 21.99
CA ARG A 233 25.72 -6.18 20.69
C ARG A 233 24.29 -5.64 20.79
N ALA A 234 23.47 -6.17 21.70
CA ALA A 234 22.13 -5.65 21.97
C ALA A 234 22.16 -4.25 22.62
N GLY A 235 23.27 -3.89 23.25
CA GLY A 235 23.48 -2.62 23.94
C GLY A 235 22.50 -2.41 25.10
N ARG A 236 21.98 -3.50 25.69
CA ARG A 236 21.01 -3.51 26.79
C ARG A 236 20.91 -4.88 27.45
N THR A 237 20.39 -4.88 28.67
CA THR A 237 19.87 -6.10 29.28
C THR A 237 18.57 -6.54 28.60
N LEU A 238 18.39 -7.85 28.50
CA LEU A 238 17.20 -8.51 27.97
C LEU A 238 16.63 -9.44 29.06
N PRO A 239 15.37 -9.90 28.94
CA PRO A 239 14.78 -10.80 29.92
C PRO A 239 15.59 -12.09 30.07
N GLY A 240 15.93 -12.47 31.31
CA GLY A 240 16.86 -13.58 31.58
C GLY A 240 16.36 -14.93 31.06
N GLY A 241 15.04 -15.17 31.12
CA GLY A 241 14.42 -16.39 30.62
C GLY A 241 14.61 -16.58 29.12
N TYR A 242 14.75 -15.50 28.33
CA TYR A 242 15.12 -15.62 26.92
C TYR A 242 16.56 -16.06 26.74
N CYS A 243 17.50 -15.44 27.47
CA CYS A 243 18.91 -15.81 27.40
C CYS A 243 19.12 -17.26 27.84
N ASP A 244 18.46 -17.70 28.91
CA ASP A 244 18.51 -19.09 29.39
C ASP A 244 17.97 -20.07 28.33
N ILE A 245 16.89 -19.73 27.62
CA ILE A 245 16.38 -20.56 26.52
C ILE A 245 17.39 -20.66 25.38
N VAL A 246 17.95 -19.53 24.93
CA VAL A 246 18.92 -19.56 23.82
C VAL A 246 20.19 -20.31 24.22
N ALA A 247 20.69 -20.12 25.44
CA ALA A 247 21.89 -20.80 25.94
C ALA A 247 21.67 -22.30 26.15
N THR A 248 20.49 -22.70 26.63
CA THR A 248 20.20 -24.10 26.99
C THR A 248 19.66 -24.91 25.82
N LEU A 249 18.77 -24.32 25.01
CA LEU A 249 18.00 -25.00 23.96
C LEU A 249 18.30 -24.49 22.55
N GLY A 250 18.70 -23.23 22.41
CA GLY A 250 18.90 -22.57 21.12
C GLY A 250 17.60 -22.00 20.54
N VAL A 251 17.39 -22.19 19.24
CA VAL A 251 16.16 -21.79 18.54
C VAL A 251 15.04 -22.76 18.93
N VAL A 252 13.94 -22.22 19.45
CA VAL A 252 12.80 -23.01 19.92
C VAL A 252 11.55 -22.71 19.10
N THR A 253 10.82 -23.75 18.70
CA THR A 253 9.51 -23.67 18.05
C THR A 253 8.45 -24.35 18.93
N VAL A 254 7.31 -23.67 19.13
CA VAL A 254 6.15 -24.13 19.89
C VAL A 254 4.89 -23.81 19.10
N GLY A 255 4.29 -24.82 18.47
CA GLY A 255 3.16 -24.61 17.56
C GLY A 255 3.49 -23.54 16.52
N PRO A 256 2.69 -22.46 16.39
CA PRO A 256 2.92 -21.41 15.42
C PRO A 256 3.99 -20.38 15.84
N ALA A 257 4.57 -20.51 17.05
CA ALA A 257 5.54 -19.56 17.56
C ALA A 257 6.96 -20.08 17.40
N ARG A 258 7.85 -19.26 16.84
CA ARG A 258 9.28 -19.54 16.74
C ARG A 258 10.09 -18.45 17.40
N LEU A 259 10.93 -18.81 18.35
CA LEU A 259 11.90 -17.92 18.98
C LEU A 259 13.04 -17.60 18.00
N CYS A 260 13.40 -16.33 17.92
CA CYS A 260 14.51 -15.82 17.12
C CYS A 260 15.76 -15.78 17.99
N ALA A 261 16.79 -16.55 17.65
CA ALA A 261 18.07 -16.54 18.33
C ALA A 261 19.12 -15.77 17.51
N PRO A 262 20.22 -15.30 18.10
CA PRO A 262 21.32 -14.69 17.36
C PRO A 262 22.15 -15.78 16.65
N ASP A 263 21.87 -16.02 15.38
CA ASP A 263 22.46 -17.09 14.57
C ASP A 263 22.87 -16.67 13.15
N GLY A 264 22.64 -15.40 12.77
CA GLY A 264 22.96 -14.88 11.44
C GLY A 264 22.02 -15.29 10.30
N SER A 265 20.92 -16.00 10.58
CA SER A 265 19.88 -16.35 9.60
C SER A 265 18.89 -15.20 9.35
N ASP A 266 17.93 -15.40 8.44
CA ASP A 266 16.81 -14.47 8.25
C ASP A 266 15.90 -14.36 9.50
N ASN A 267 15.97 -15.33 10.41
CA ASN A 267 15.28 -15.31 11.70
C ASN A 267 16.21 -14.90 12.86
N ASP A 268 17.39 -14.38 12.55
CA ASP A 268 18.31 -13.80 13.53
C ASP A 268 17.62 -12.68 14.31
N PHE A 269 17.83 -12.66 15.63
CA PHE A 269 17.25 -11.67 16.54
C PHE A 269 17.40 -10.22 16.05
N PHE A 270 18.58 -9.84 15.54
CA PHE A 270 18.84 -8.48 15.07
C PHE A 270 18.25 -8.22 13.68
N THR A 271 18.26 -9.22 12.81
CA THR A 271 17.63 -9.14 11.48
C THR A 271 16.12 -8.92 11.63
N VAL A 272 15.47 -9.67 12.51
CA VAL A 272 14.03 -9.53 12.80
C VAL A 272 13.71 -8.18 13.43
N GLY A 273 14.56 -7.67 14.33
CA GLY A 273 14.45 -6.32 14.87
C GLY A 273 14.45 -5.22 13.79
N LYS A 274 15.42 -5.27 12.88
CA LYS A 274 15.50 -4.34 11.74
C LYS A 274 14.31 -4.47 10.80
N ALA A 275 13.87 -5.70 10.52
CA ALA A 275 12.73 -5.97 9.67
C ALA A 275 11.43 -5.39 10.25
N LEU A 276 11.16 -5.59 11.54
CA LEU A 276 10.00 -5.02 12.21
C LEU A 276 10.03 -3.48 12.17
N SER A 277 11.16 -2.87 12.50
CA SER A 277 11.31 -1.41 12.47
C SER A 277 11.03 -0.83 11.09
N LYS A 278 11.63 -1.42 10.03
CA LYS A 278 11.40 -1.01 8.64
C LYS A 278 9.93 -1.18 8.24
N ARG A 279 9.31 -2.29 8.63
CA ARG A 279 7.90 -2.59 8.32
C ARG A 279 6.96 -1.63 9.02
N VAL A 280 7.13 -1.38 10.32
CA VAL A 280 6.33 -0.40 11.08
C VAL A 280 6.47 0.99 10.48
N ALA A 281 7.68 1.41 10.09
CA ALA A 281 7.88 2.69 9.41
C ALA A 281 7.14 2.77 8.07
N ALA A 282 7.12 1.68 7.28
CA ALA A 282 6.37 1.61 6.03
C ALA A 282 4.84 1.66 6.26
N GLU A 283 4.34 0.89 7.21
CA GLU A 283 2.91 0.86 7.56
C GLU A 283 2.42 2.22 8.07
N ARG A 284 3.19 2.91 8.91
CA ARG A 284 2.84 4.24 9.43
C ARG A 284 2.78 5.31 8.34
N LYS A 285 3.62 5.20 7.30
CA LYS A 285 3.54 6.08 6.10
C LYS A 285 2.23 5.90 5.34
N GLN A 286 1.61 4.73 5.46
CA GLN A 286 0.33 4.39 4.83
C GLN A 286 -0.87 4.59 5.77
N GLY A 287 -0.69 5.27 6.92
CA GLY A 287 -1.75 5.47 7.92
C GLY A 287 -2.14 4.20 8.70
N GLY A 288 -1.32 3.15 8.61
CA GLY A 288 -1.43 1.88 9.33
C GLY A 288 -0.44 1.75 10.50
N GLY A 289 -0.15 0.50 10.86
CA GLY A 289 0.84 0.13 11.87
C GLY A 289 0.46 0.47 13.32
N PRO A 290 1.27 0.00 14.28
CA PRO A 290 1.03 0.22 15.69
C PRO A 290 1.33 1.67 16.08
N LEU A 291 0.52 2.23 16.98
CA LEU A 291 0.78 3.55 17.58
C LEU A 291 2.00 3.54 18.49
N GLY A 292 2.19 2.45 19.25
CA GLY A 292 3.32 2.34 20.16
C GLY A 292 4.64 2.12 19.46
N THR A 293 5.69 2.62 20.09
CA THR A 293 7.08 2.55 19.60
C THR A 293 7.57 1.13 19.34
N VAL A 294 8.50 0.96 18.39
CA VAL A 294 9.25 -0.30 18.18
C VAL A 294 10.75 -0.03 18.16
N HIS A 295 11.58 -0.94 18.67
CA HIS A 295 13.04 -0.77 18.66
C HIS A 295 13.52 -0.45 17.22
N PRO A 296 14.38 0.57 17.02
CA PRO A 296 15.19 1.30 17.99
C PRO A 296 14.54 2.55 18.61
N GLU A 297 13.26 2.82 18.35
CA GLU A 297 12.54 3.94 18.97
C GLU A 297 12.56 3.82 20.51
N ARG A 298 12.57 4.96 21.20
CA ARG A 298 12.63 5.00 22.67
C ARG A 298 11.43 4.27 23.27
N GLY A 299 11.68 3.35 24.20
CA GLY A 299 10.62 2.53 24.82
C GLY A 299 9.96 1.53 23.86
N GLY A 300 10.52 1.30 22.67
CA GLY A 300 9.89 0.46 21.66
C GLY A 300 9.92 -1.03 21.95
N LEU A 301 8.90 -1.75 21.44
CA LEU A 301 8.86 -3.20 21.46
C LEU A 301 10.14 -3.81 20.89
N ILE A 302 10.66 -4.84 21.56
CA ILE A 302 11.82 -5.61 21.08
C ILE A 302 11.29 -6.97 20.59
N PRO A 303 11.31 -7.24 19.28
CA PRO A 303 10.88 -8.54 18.77
C PRO A 303 11.92 -9.61 19.11
N TRP A 304 11.43 -10.74 19.61
CA TRP A 304 12.24 -11.89 19.99
C TRP A 304 11.75 -13.19 19.35
N GLY A 305 10.60 -13.17 18.67
CA GLY A 305 10.06 -14.32 17.98
C GLY A 305 9.16 -13.95 16.80
N ARG A 306 8.80 -14.96 16.02
CA ARG A 306 7.92 -14.90 14.86
C ARG A 306 6.72 -15.81 15.07
N LEU A 307 5.59 -15.41 14.50
CA LEU A 307 4.42 -16.26 14.37
C LEU A 307 4.31 -16.75 12.92
N ASP A 308 3.87 -17.99 12.74
CA ASP A 308 3.39 -18.49 11.46
C ASP A 308 2.27 -17.57 10.96
N GLY A 309 2.28 -17.24 9.66
CA GLY A 309 1.42 -16.18 9.10
C GLY A 309 2.10 -14.80 9.05
N GLY A 310 3.25 -14.62 9.70
CA GLY A 310 4.09 -13.43 9.52
C GLY A 310 3.96 -12.37 10.61
N GLY A 311 3.30 -12.71 11.72
CA GLY A 311 3.25 -11.92 12.96
C GLY A 311 4.57 -11.93 13.75
N TYR A 312 4.59 -11.22 14.88
CA TYR A 312 5.77 -11.07 15.74
C TYR A 312 5.44 -11.34 17.20
N LEU A 313 6.40 -11.89 17.93
CA LEU A 313 6.41 -11.91 19.38
C LEU A 313 7.46 -10.92 19.86
N ALA A 314 7.07 -10.06 20.80
CA ALA A 314 7.92 -8.98 21.29
C ALA A 314 7.78 -8.77 22.80
N TRP A 315 8.77 -8.10 23.39
CA TRP A 315 8.68 -7.59 24.75
C TRP A 315 8.21 -6.15 24.75
N ALA A 316 7.26 -5.82 25.62
CA ALA A 316 6.90 -4.43 25.90
C ALA A 316 7.71 -3.87 27.06
N ARG A 317 8.45 -2.78 26.78
CA ARG A 317 9.35 -2.15 27.74
C ARG A 317 8.61 -1.15 28.63
N ILE A 318 7.72 -1.69 29.46
CA ILE A 318 6.82 -0.88 30.29
C ILE A 318 7.41 -0.50 31.65
N THR A 319 8.53 -1.13 32.04
CA THR A 319 9.33 -0.80 33.22
C THR A 319 10.81 -0.78 32.84
N ASP A 320 11.66 -0.28 33.74
CA ASP A 320 13.12 -0.33 33.57
C ASP A 320 13.72 -1.71 33.83
N ASP A 321 12.97 -2.61 34.49
CA ASP A 321 13.39 -3.98 34.76
C ASP A 321 12.99 -4.93 33.61
N PRO A 322 13.94 -5.53 32.86
CA PRO A 322 13.61 -6.45 31.78
C PRO A 322 12.86 -7.71 32.23
N TYR A 323 12.96 -8.11 33.50
CA TYR A 323 12.19 -9.25 34.03
C TYR A 323 10.70 -8.94 34.19
N GLU A 324 10.33 -7.67 34.10
CA GLU A 324 8.96 -7.18 34.14
C GLU A 324 8.45 -6.73 32.76
N TRP A 325 9.05 -7.23 31.67
CA TRP A 325 8.54 -6.96 30.32
C TRP A 325 7.60 -8.07 29.86
N PRO A 326 6.29 -7.78 29.68
CA PRO A 326 5.34 -8.78 29.21
C PRO A 326 5.54 -9.10 27.73
N VAL A 327 5.07 -10.28 27.32
CA VAL A 327 5.01 -10.68 25.92
C VAL A 327 3.84 -9.98 25.23
N VAL A 328 4.10 -9.43 24.05
CA VAL A 328 3.10 -8.90 23.12
C VAL A 328 3.20 -9.67 21.81
N ALA A 329 2.09 -10.25 21.37
CA ALA A 329 1.94 -10.83 20.04
C ALA A 329 1.33 -9.80 19.10
N LEU A 330 2.00 -9.51 18.00
CA LEU A 330 1.53 -8.66 16.91
C LEU A 330 1.04 -9.54 15.75
N ASP A 331 -0.12 -9.20 15.19
CA ASP A 331 -0.63 -9.84 13.97
C ASP A 331 0.23 -9.52 12.74
N ALA A 332 0.01 -10.23 11.62
CA ALA A 332 0.76 -9.95 10.40
C ALA A 332 0.46 -8.55 9.85
N THR A 333 -0.71 -7.98 10.11
CA THR A 333 -1.06 -6.62 9.64
C THR A 333 -0.43 -5.50 10.48
N LEU A 334 0.14 -5.83 11.64
CA LEU A 334 0.63 -4.90 12.66
C LEU A 334 -0.45 -3.95 13.20
N ARG A 335 -1.73 -4.30 13.04
CA ARG A 335 -2.88 -3.49 13.50
C ARG A 335 -3.48 -4.04 14.78
N HIS A 336 -3.33 -5.34 15.02
CA HIS A 336 -3.83 -6.01 16.20
C HIS A 336 -2.68 -6.55 17.04
N HIS A 337 -2.88 -6.50 18.35
CA HIS A 337 -1.95 -7.08 19.29
C HIS A 337 -2.71 -7.69 20.47
N VAL A 338 -2.13 -8.75 21.02
CA VAL A 338 -2.56 -9.37 22.26
C VAL A 338 -1.39 -9.33 23.23
N ALA A 339 -1.64 -8.94 24.47
CA ALA A 339 -0.62 -8.88 25.51
C ALA A 339 -0.83 -10.00 26.52
N TYR A 340 0.26 -10.63 26.91
CA TYR A 340 0.30 -11.69 27.89
C TYR A 340 1.16 -11.23 29.05
N PRO A 341 0.60 -11.14 30.27
CA PRO A 341 1.35 -10.77 31.47
C PRO A 341 2.22 -11.95 31.91
N MET A 342 3.19 -12.31 31.09
CA MET A 342 4.02 -13.51 31.23
C MET A 342 5.43 -13.19 30.75
N SER A 343 6.41 -13.80 31.39
CA SER A 343 7.77 -13.91 30.85
C SER A 343 7.80 -14.74 29.56
N THR A 344 8.90 -14.65 28.80
CA THR A 344 9.12 -15.44 27.57
C THR A 344 8.94 -16.93 27.80
N SER A 345 9.62 -17.47 28.82
CA SER A 345 9.60 -18.90 29.12
C SER A 345 8.22 -19.35 29.59
N ARG A 346 7.51 -18.51 30.35
CA ARG A 346 6.15 -18.83 30.79
C ARG A 346 5.17 -18.82 29.64
N PHE A 347 5.26 -17.83 28.75
CA PHE A 347 4.42 -17.76 27.55
C PHE A 347 4.59 -19.00 26.68
N LEU A 348 5.83 -19.44 26.43
CA LEU A 348 6.10 -20.66 25.64
C LEU A 348 5.59 -21.92 26.34
N LEU A 349 5.65 -22.01 27.67
CA LEU A 349 5.08 -23.13 28.43
C LEU A 349 3.56 -23.17 28.29
N GLU A 350 2.88 -22.04 28.48
CA GLU A 350 1.42 -21.95 28.36
C GLU A 350 0.98 -22.28 26.93
N LEU A 351 1.70 -21.78 25.92
CA LEU A 351 1.42 -22.10 24.52
C LEU A 351 1.59 -23.60 24.22
N ALA A 352 2.58 -24.27 24.82
CA ALA A 352 2.82 -25.70 24.62
C ALA A 352 1.82 -26.61 25.37
N THR A 353 1.36 -26.19 26.55
CA THR A 353 0.58 -27.04 27.47
C THR A 353 -0.91 -26.71 27.51
N ASN A 354 -1.28 -25.50 27.15
CA ASN A 354 -2.66 -25.00 27.12
C ASN A 354 -2.89 -24.08 25.91
N PRO A 355 -2.80 -24.62 24.68
CA PRO A 355 -2.87 -23.81 23.46
C PRO A 355 -4.18 -23.02 23.34
N ASP A 356 -5.31 -23.57 23.82
CA ASP A 356 -6.60 -22.88 23.83
C ASP A 356 -6.66 -21.71 24.83
N GLY A 357 -5.78 -21.71 25.85
CA GLY A 357 -5.63 -20.63 26.82
C GLY A 357 -4.80 -19.45 26.30
N VAL A 358 -4.05 -19.63 25.22
CA VAL A 358 -3.22 -18.59 24.59
C VAL A 358 -3.81 -18.25 23.22
N VAL A 359 -4.79 -17.35 23.20
CA VAL A 359 -5.41 -16.89 21.95
C VAL A 359 -4.46 -15.93 21.23
N LEU A 360 -3.74 -16.44 20.24
CA LEU A 360 -2.87 -15.64 19.37
C LEU A 360 -3.70 -14.73 18.45
N PRO A 361 -3.15 -13.58 18.03
CA PRO A 361 -3.82 -12.75 17.03
C PRO A 361 -4.01 -13.52 15.71
N PRO A 362 -5.01 -13.13 14.88
CA PRO A 362 -5.24 -13.76 13.59
C PRO A 362 -3.99 -13.66 12.70
N ALA A 363 -3.78 -14.72 11.90
CA ALA A 363 -2.68 -14.81 10.95
C ALA A 363 -2.73 -13.72 9.88
#